data_AF-A0A9D8BAB2-F1
#
_entry.id   AF-A0A9D8BAB2-F1
#
_cell.length_a   1.000
_cell.length_b   1.000
_cell.length_c   1.000
_cell.angle_alpha   90.00
_cell.angle_beta   90.00
_cell.angle_gamma   90.00
#
_symmetry.space_group_name_H-M   'P 1'
#
loop_
_entity.id
_entity.type
_entity.pdbx_description
1 polymer ?
#
loop_
_entity_poly.entity_id
_entity_poly.type
_entity_poly.pdbx_seq_one_letter_code
_entity_poly.pdbx_strand_id
1 'polypeptide(L)' 'MRKRPYLKKEWCIRVLENPMRSEPQEGNRYRFWGRIEELDGRILRVVTLEDKVTIHNAFPDRGFKL' A
#
# COMPACT_ATOMS: atom_id res chain seq x y z
N MET A 1 12.46 6.99 14.71
CA MET A 1 11.74 8.12 14.08
C MET A 1 10.73 7.56 13.07
N ARG A 2 9.44 7.43 13.41
CA ARG A 2 8.41 6.93 12.47
C ARG A 2 8.20 8.00 11.40
N LYS A 3 8.73 7.77 10.18
CA LYS A 3 8.75 8.76 9.10
C LYS A 3 7.37 9.27 8.63
N ARG A 4 6.24 8.71 9.10
CA ARG A 4 4.87 9.04 8.63
C ARG A 4 3.80 8.79 9.73
N PRO A 5 3.60 9.71 10.69
CA PRO A 5 2.62 9.53 11.77
C PRO A 5 1.16 9.55 11.28
N TYR A 6 0.90 10.06 10.08
CA TYR A 6 -0.42 10.14 9.46
C TYR A 6 -0.89 8.82 8.81
N LEU A 7 0.01 7.85 8.63
CA LEU A 7 -0.34 6.59 7.97
C LEU A 7 -1.04 5.64 8.95
N LYS A 8 -2.31 5.37 8.71
CA LYS A 8 -3.08 4.42 9.53
C LYS A 8 -2.88 2.98 9.07
N LYS A 9 -2.76 2.05 10.03
CA LYS A 9 -2.67 0.61 9.75
C LYS A 9 -3.91 0.11 9.01
N GLU A 10 -5.08 0.64 9.35
CA GLU A 10 -6.37 0.31 8.74
C GLU A 10 -6.38 0.54 7.22
N TRP A 11 -5.72 1.61 6.75
CA TRP A 11 -5.59 1.86 5.32
C TRP A 11 -4.75 0.80 4.64
N CYS A 12 -3.66 0.37 5.28
CA CYS A 12 -2.83 -0.69 4.72
C CYS A 12 -3.59 -2.01 4.63
N ILE A 13 -4.38 -2.35 5.66
CA ILE A 13 -5.22 -3.54 5.68
C ILE A 13 -6.26 -3.47 4.57
N ARG A 14 -6.98 -2.34 4.43
CA ARG A 14 -7.96 -2.16 3.34
C ARG A 14 -7.37 -2.37 1.96
N VAL A 15 -6.16 -1.84 1.70
CA VAL A 15 -5.47 -2.06 0.42
C VAL A 15 -5.10 -3.53 0.21
N LEU A 16 -4.79 -4.28 1.26
CA LEU A 16 -4.48 -5.71 1.15
C LEU A 16 -5.74 -6.57 0.97
N GLU A 17 -6.84 -6.22 1.64
CA GLU A 17 -8.12 -6.96 1.54
C GLU A 17 -8.82 -6.69 0.21
N ASN A 18 -8.75 -5.45 -0.31
CA ASN A 18 -9.38 -5.07 -1.57
C ASN A 18 -8.44 -4.18 -2.41
N PRO A 19 -7.35 -4.76 -2.96
CA PRO A 19 -6.43 -4.03 -3.80
C PRO A 19 -7.08 -3.70 -5.14
N MET A 20 -7.00 -2.44 -5.55
CA MET A 20 -7.34 -2.03 -6.92
C MET A 20 -6.39 -2.64 -7.95
N ARG A 21 -5.12 -2.80 -7.59
CA ARG A 21 -4.09 -3.45 -8.40
C ARG A 21 -3.12 -4.17 -7.48
N SER A 22 -2.61 -5.32 -7.93
CA SER A 22 -1.49 -5.98 -7.27
C SER A 22 -0.49 -6.44 -8.31
N GLU A 23 0.80 -6.29 -8.01
CA GLU A 23 1.89 -6.71 -8.88
C GLU A 23 3.01 -7.35 -8.07
N PRO A 24 3.52 -8.51 -8.49
CA PRO A 24 4.75 -9.05 -7.94
C PRO A 24 5.94 -8.15 -8.31
N GLN A 25 6.86 -7.99 -7.36
CA GLN A 25 8.15 -7.34 -7.56
C GLN A 25 9.26 -8.38 -7.39
N GLU A 26 10.34 -8.23 -8.16
CA GLU A 26 11.56 -9.05 -7.99
C GLU A 26 12.08 -9.00 -6.55
N GLY A 27 12.50 -10.17 -6.03
CA GLY A 27 13.01 -10.31 -4.67
C GLY A 27 11.92 -10.53 -3.61
N ASN A 28 10.93 -11.39 -3.90
CA ASN A 28 9.94 -11.87 -2.92
C ASN A 28 9.09 -10.76 -2.29
N ARG A 29 8.73 -9.75 -3.08
CA ARG A 29 7.89 -8.63 -2.63
C ARG A 29 6.65 -8.51 -3.50
N TYR A 30 5.57 -8.05 -2.88
CA TYR A 30 4.34 -7.76 -3.60
C TYR A 30 3.94 -6.31 -3.36
N ARG A 31 3.48 -5.65 -4.42
CA ARG A 31 2.97 -4.29 -4.38
C ARG A 31 1.46 -4.35 -4.54
N PHE A 32 0.76 -3.64 -3.68
CA PHE A 32 -0.68 -3.48 -3.70
C PHE A 32 -1.00 -1.99 -3.76
N TRP A 33 -1.97 -1.64 -4.57
CA TRP A 33 -2.48 -0.28 -4.69
C TRP A 33 -3.94 -0.26 -4.29
N GLY A 34 -4.34 0.74 -3.53
CA GLY A 34 -5.74 0.98 -3.21
C GLY A 34 -5.99 2.45 -2.92
N ARG A 35 -7.17 2.92 -3.31
CA ARG A 35 -7.59 4.31 -3.12
C ARG A 35 -8.06 4.52 -1.69
N ILE A 36 -7.57 5.58 -1.05
CA ILE A 36 -7.94 5.96 0.31
C ILE A 36 -8.66 7.30 0.25
N GLU A 37 -9.97 7.27 0.39
CA GLU A 37 -10.82 8.47 0.38
C GLU A 37 -10.42 9.43 1.52
N GLU A 38 -10.08 8.91 2.70
CA GLU A 38 -9.64 9.73 3.84
C GLU A 38 -8.27 10.38 3.64
N LEU A 39 -7.56 10.00 2.59
CA LEU A 39 -6.32 10.63 2.16
C LEU A 39 -6.54 11.43 0.88
N ASP A 40 -7.66 12.16 0.80
CA ASP A 40 -8.00 13.02 -0.35
C ASP A 40 -8.16 12.21 -1.65
N GLY A 41 -8.70 10.99 -1.54
CA GLY A 41 -8.85 10.06 -2.66
C GLY A 41 -7.52 9.58 -3.27
N ARG A 42 -6.40 9.72 -2.55
CA ARG A 42 -5.07 9.32 -3.05
C ARG A 42 -4.91 7.80 -3.08
N ILE A 43 -4.08 7.34 -4.00
CA ILE A 43 -3.69 5.94 -4.08
C ILE A 43 -2.59 5.65 -3.05
N LEU A 44 -2.83 4.68 -2.19
CA LEU A 44 -1.84 4.15 -1.27
C LEU A 44 -1.21 2.89 -1.88
N ARG A 45 0.12 2.88 -1.93
CA ARG A 45 0.92 1.72 -2.30
C ARG A 45 1.43 1.03 -1.05
N VAL A 46 1.05 -0.23 -0.86
CA VAL A 46 1.49 -1.11 0.21
C VAL A 46 2.40 -2.17 -0.38
N VAL A 47 3.58 -2.33 0.20
CA VAL A 47 4.56 -3.35 -0.20
C VAL A 47 4.63 -4.39 0.91
N THR A 48 4.35 -5.64 0.57
CA THR A 48 4.50 -6.78 1.48
C THR A 48 5.69 -7.64 1.09
N LEU A 49 6.05 -8.56 1.98
CA LEU A 49 6.93 -9.68 1.67
C LEU A 49 6.18 -10.79 0.93
N GLU A 50 6.83 -11.94 0.74
CA GLU A 50 6.30 -13.07 -0.03
C GLU A 50 5.00 -13.65 0.51
N ASP A 51 4.80 -13.52 1.82
CA ASP A 51 3.62 -14.00 2.53
C ASP A 51 2.36 -13.19 2.23
N LYS A 52 2.48 -12.04 1.53
CA LYS A 52 1.38 -11.09 1.23
C LYS A 52 0.66 -10.54 2.47
N VAL A 53 1.23 -10.74 3.65
CA VAL A 53 0.66 -10.36 4.95
C VAL A 53 1.58 -9.41 5.68
N THR A 54 2.89 -9.67 5.67
CA THR A 54 3.88 -8.82 6.33
C THR A 54 4.12 -7.56 5.53
N ILE A 55 3.59 -6.44 6.02
CA ILE A 55 3.80 -5.11 5.43
C ILE A 55 5.26 -4.68 5.66
N HIS A 56 6.03 -4.62 4.57
CA HIS A 56 7.39 -4.11 4.58
C HIS A 56 7.40 -2.57 4.55
N ASN A 57 6.58 -1.97 3.69
CA ASN A 57 6.52 -0.52 3.53
C ASN A 57 5.17 -0.06 3.00
N ALA A 58 4.74 1.15 3.32
CA ALA A 58 3.49 1.71 2.80
C ALA A 58 3.58 3.22 2.64
N PHE A 59 3.11 3.74 1.50
CA PHE A 59 3.18 5.15 1.19
C PHE A 59 2.20 5.59 0.10
N PRO A 60 1.76 6.86 0.12
CA PRO A 60 0.92 7.41 -0.95
C PRO A 60 1.71 7.45 -2.25
N ASP A 61 1.17 6.84 -3.30
CA ASP A 61 1.74 6.83 -4.64
C ASP A 61 1.20 8.03 -5.41
N ARG A 62 2.07 9.02 -5.65
CA ARG A 62 1.73 10.25 -6.40
C ARG A 62 1.89 10.07 -7.92
N GLY A 63 2.48 8.97 -8.36
CA GLY A 63 2.76 8.68 -9.75
C GLY A 63 1.84 7.61 -10.35
N PHE A 64 0.92 7.06 -9.56
CA PHE A 64 -0.06 6.10 -10.06
C PHE A 64 -1.02 6.81 -11.01
N LYS A 65 -0.80 6.60 -12.31
CA LYS A 65 -1.77 6.92 -13.35
C LYS A 65 -2.60 5.66 -13.60
N LEU A 66 -3.91 5.81 -13.48
CA LEU A 66 -4.91 4.83 -13.94
C LEU A 66 -4.72 4.55 -15.43
#